data_AF-A0AAV1RS61-F1
#
_entry.id   AF-A0AAV1RS61-F1
#
_cell.length_a   1.000
_cell.length_b   1.000
_cell.length_c   1.000
_cell.angle_alpha   90.00
_cell.angle_beta   90.00
_cell.angle_gamma   90.00
#
_symmetry.space_group_name_H-M   'P 1'
#
loop_
_entity.id
_entity.type
_entity.pdbx_description
1 polymer ?
#
loop_
_entity_poly.entity_id
_entity_poly.type
_entity_poly.pdbx_seq_one_letter_code
_entity_poly.pdbx_strand_id
1 'polypeptide(L)'
;MTTLEKAVEDNHFKNQELLPIPSCKSLAFESCFEPVPDRNNQMYIEYTRMGVEVQKFDGILVNKRQDLEPKTTGAHGDRRLLGRVSPLPIYPIGRCSDRSNHI
;
A
#
# COMPACT_ATOMS: atom_id res chain seq x y z
N MET A 1 11.36 8.08 -6.57
CA MET A 1 10.27 8.43 -7.49
C MET A 1 10.85 8.97 -8.78
N THR A 2 10.34 8.51 -9.90
CA THR A 2 10.60 9.08 -11.23
C THR A 2 9.73 10.32 -11.46
N THR A 3 10.12 11.18 -12.40
CA THR A 3 9.38 12.40 -12.76
C THR A 3 7.92 12.13 -13.15
N LEU A 4 7.66 10.96 -13.75
CA LEU A 4 6.32 10.55 -14.16
C LEU A 4 5.42 10.18 -12.96
N GLU A 5 5.95 9.47 -11.98
CA GLU A 5 5.21 9.09 -10.76
C GLU A 5 4.78 10.33 -9.98
N LYS A 6 5.67 11.34 -9.90
CA LYS A 6 5.38 12.61 -9.23
C LYS A 6 4.28 13.42 -9.94
N ALA A 7 4.27 13.41 -11.27
CA ALA A 7 3.23 14.08 -12.05
C ALA A 7 1.86 13.41 -11.88
N VAL A 8 1.81 12.08 -11.86
CA VAL A 8 0.57 11.31 -11.61
C VAL A 8 0.04 11.60 -10.21
N GLU A 9 0.92 11.61 -9.22
CA GLU A 9 0.57 11.94 -7.84
C GLU A 9 0.05 13.38 -7.72
N ASP A 10 0.76 14.35 -8.27
CA ASP A 10 0.33 15.75 -8.23
C ASP A 10 -1.02 15.96 -8.95
N ASN A 11 -1.31 15.21 -10.01
CA ASN A 11 -2.61 15.26 -10.71
C ASN A 11 -3.74 14.66 -9.86
N HIS A 12 -3.47 13.56 -9.17
CA HIS A 12 -4.41 12.94 -8.22
C HIS A 12 -4.81 13.92 -7.11
N PHE A 13 -3.86 14.66 -6.54
CA PHE A 13 -4.17 15.64 -5.48
C PHE A 13 -4.81 16.93 -5.99
N LYS A 14 -4.38 17.45 -7.14
CA LYS A 14 -4.89 18.74 -7.67
C LYS A 14 -6.24 18.62 -8.34
N ASN A 15 -6.43 17.55 -9.11
CA ASN A 15 -7.61 17.36 -9.96
C ASN A 15 -8.53 16.24 -9.45
N GLN A 16 -8.22 15.64 -8.28
CA GLN A 16 -9.00 14.55 -7.68
C GLN A 16 -9.20 13.35 -8.61
N GLU A 17 -8.29 13.15 -9.56
CA GLU A 17 -8.33 12.02 -10.49
C GLU A 17 -8.07 10.69 -9.76
N LEU A 18 -8.41 9.56 -10.36
CA LEU A 18 -8.10 8.26 -9.75
C LEU A 18 -6.59 8.00 -9.76
N LEU A 19 -6.00 7.63 -8.63
CA LEU A 19 -4.59 7.24 -8.54
C LEU A 19 -4.43 5.80 -9.04
N PRO A 20 -3.74 5.57 -10.18
CA PRO A 20 -3.49 4.23 -10.65
C PRO A 20 -2.47 3.54 -9.74
N ILE A 21 -2.88 2.46 -9.07
CA ILE A 21 -1.97 1.60 -8.30
C ILE A 21 -1.70 0.35 -9.15
N PRO A 22 -0.43 0.03 -9.46
CA PRO A 22 -0.10 -1.16 -10.24
C PRO A 22 -0.76 -2.41 -9.66
N SER A 23 -1.51 -3.13 -10.50
CA SER A 23 -2.22 -4.39 -10.15
C SER A 23 -3.35 -4.31 -9.12
N CYS A 24 -3.67 -3.12 -8.65
CA CYS A 24 -4.77 -2.88 -7.75
C CYS A 24 -5.85 -2.06 -8.46
N LYS A 25 -7.03 -1.98 -7.84
CA LYS A 25 -8.04 -1.01 -8.27
C LYS A 25 -7.47 0.40 -8.06
N SER A 26 -7.68 1.30 -9.02
CA SER A 26 -7.31 2.70 -8.86
C SER A 26 -7.98 3.30 -7.62
N LEU A 27 -7.23 4.10 -6.87
CA LEU A 27 -7.66 4.69 -5.62
C LEU A 27 -8.34 6.05 -5.88
N ALA A 28 -9.56 6.22 -5.38
CA ALA A 28 -10.25 7.50 -5.41
C ALA A 28 -9.68 8.43 -4.33
N PHE A 29 -9.68 9.73 -4.58
CA PHE A 29 -9.14 10.74 -3.66
C PHE A 29 -9.81 10.68 -2.28
N GLU A 30 -11.13 10.46 -2.23
CA GLU A 30 -11.90 10.38 -0.99
C GLU A 30 -11.61 9.09 -0.19
N SER A 31 -11.02 8.09 -0.84
CA SER A 31 -10.59 6.84 -0.21
C SER A 31 -9.13 6.91 0.29
N CYS A 32 -8.44 8.04 0.08
CA CYS A 32 -7.11 8.25 0.61
C CYS A 32 -7.14 8.30 2.13
N PHE A 33 -6.13 7.70 2.74
CA PHE A 33 -5.90 7.79 4.17
C PHE A 33 -5.73 9.27 4.57
N GLU A 34 -6.39 9.71 5.63
CA GLU A 34 -6.58 11.13 6.00
C GLU A 34 -5.32 12.02 6.00
N PRO A 35 -4.11 11.54 6.36
CA PRO A 35 -2.89 12.34 6.28
C PRO A 35 -2.32 12.51 4.86
N VAL A 36 -2.74 11.69 3.90
CA VAL A 36 -2.17 11.64 2.55
C VAL A 36 -2.39 12.94 1.74
N PRO A 37 -3.53 13.64 1.86
CA PRO A 37 -3.76 14.93 1.21
C PRO A 37 -2.91 16.11 1.72
N ASP A 38 -2.41 16.07 2.95
CA ASP A 38 -1.58 17.14 3.52
C ASP A 38 -0.11 16.72 3.62
N ARG A 39 0.71 17.18 2.67
CA ARG A 39 2.14 16.85 2.63
C ARG A 39 2.97 17.48 3.75
N ASN A 40 2.43 18.46 4.48
CA ASN A 40 3.06 19.03 5.67
C ASN A 40 2.68 18.29 6.95
N ASN A 41 1.72 17.35 6.87
CA ASN A 41 1.32 16.56 8.01
C ASN A 41 2.48 15.64 8.44
N GLN A 42 2.81 15.66 9.73
CA GLN A 42 3.87 14.80 10.28
C GLN A 42 3.63 13.33 9.93
N MET A 43 2.37 12.86 9.98
CA MET A 43 2.04 11.49 9.63
C MET A 43 2.34 11.18 8.16
N TYR A 44 2.11 12.10 7.22
CA TYR A 44 2.48 11.90 5.81
C TYR A 44 3.98 11.64 5.66
N ILE A 45 4.80 12.42 6.38
CA ILE A 45 6.26 12.28 6.39
C ILE A 45 6.65 10.90 6.95
N GLU A 46 6.07 10.50 8.07
CA GLU A 46 6.35 9.19 8.67
C GLU A 46 5.90 8.03 7.78
N TYR A 47 4.71 8.09 7.17
CA TYR A 47 4.24 7.03 6.26
C TYR A 47 5.09 6.92 5.00
N THR A 48 5.54 8.05 4.45
CA THR A 48 6.45 8.07 3.31
C THR A 48 7.77 7.41 3.67
N ARG A 49 8.31 7.73 4.86
CA ARG A 49 9.52 7.09 5.39
C ARG A 49 9.33 5.60 5.61
N MET A 50 8.23 5.19 6.25
CA MET A 50 7.90 3.78 6.48
C MET A 50 7.80 3.02 5.16
N GLY A 51 7.19 3.59 4.12
CA GLY A 51 7.11 2.93 2.80
C GLY A 51 8.47 2.66 2.16
N VAL A 52 9.48 3.48 2.45
CA VAL A 52 10.88 3.25 2.02
C VAL A 52 11.57 2.24 2.95
N GLU A 53 11.37 2.33 4.25
CA GLU A 53 11.99 1.43 5.22
C GLU A 53 11.46 0.00 5.11
N VAL A 54 10.17 -0.17 4.77
CA VAL A 54 9.54 -1.49 4.59
C VAL A 54 10.27 -2.32 3.52
N GLN A 55 10.84 -1.69 2.49
CA GLN A 55 11.59 -2.36 1.43
C GLN A 55 12.90 -3.00 1.91
N LYS A 56 13.35 -2.70 3.14
CA LYS A 56 14.57 -3.25 3.73
C LYS A 56 14.35 -4.57 4.49
N PHE A 57 13.10 -4.97 4.72
CA PHE A 57 12.79 -6.22 5.40
C PHE A 57 12.86 -7.43 4.45
N ASP A 58 12.96 -8.63 5.00
CA ASP A 58 12.99 -9.88 4.21
C ASP A 58 11.60 -10.30 3.71
N GLY A 59 10.53 -9.74 4.27
CA GLY A 59 9.15 -10.06 3.91
C GLY A 59 8.14 -9.28 4.74
N ILE A 60 6.90 -9.25 4.27
CA ILE A 60 5.80 -8.50 4.91
C ILE A 60 4.73 -9.50 5.34
N LEU A 61 4.44 -9.55 6.65
CA LEU A 61 3.29 -10.28 7.16
C LEU A 61 2.05 -9.39 7.08
N VAL A 62 0.99 -9.88 6.44
CA VAL A 62 -0.26 -9.14 6.29
C VAL A 62 -1.38 -9.92 6.98
N ASN A 63 -2.06 -9.28 7.93
CA ASN A 63 -3.25 -9.83 8.61
C ASN A 63 -4.45 -9.84 7.65
N LYS A 64 -4.40 -10.77 6.70
CA LYS A 64 -5.42 -10.97 5.68
C LYS A 64 -5.56 -12.46 5.42
N ARG A 65 -6.78 -12.90 5.16
CA ARG A 65 -7.02 -14.28 4.70
C ARG A 65 -6.71 -14.38 3.21
N GLN A 66 -6.04 -15.46 2.81
CA GLN A 66 -5.54 -15.65 1.45
C GLN A 66 -6.66 -15.71 0.39
N ASP A 67 -7.88 -16.06 0.80
CA ASP A 67 -9.09 -16.15 -0.03
C ASP A 67 -9.76 -14.79 -0.31
N LEU A 68 -9.45 -13.73 0.45
CA LEU A 68 -10.21 -12.47 0.36
C LEU A 68 -9.76 -11.54 -0.80
N GLU A 69 -8.48 -11.57 -1.20
CA GLU A 69 -8.01 -10.85 -2.42
C GLU A 69 -6.81 -11.54 -3.10
N PRO A 70 -7.06 -12.51 -3.98
CA PRO A 70 -5.99 -13.24 -4.67
C PRO A 70 -5.17 -12.36 -5.63
N LYS A 71 -5.79 -11.32 -6.24
CA LYS A 71 -5.11 -10.43 -7.21
C LYS A 71 -4.00 -9.58 -6.58
N THR A 72 -4.28 -8.96 -5.43
CA THR A 72 -3.33 -8.11 -4.70
C THR A 72 -2.13 -8.90 -4.19
N THR A 73 -2.36 -10.16 -3.80
CA THR A 73 -1.31 -11.05 -3.27
C THR A 73 -0.34 -11.50 -4.37
N GLY A 74 -0.83 -11.79 -5.58
CA GLY A 74 0.03 -12.17 -6.71
C GLY A 74 0.87 -11.02 -7.28
N ALA A 75 0.41 -9.78 -7.15
CA ALA A 75 1.06 -8.59 -7.72
C ALA A 75 2.45 -8.26 -7.14
N HIS A 76 2.73 -8.70 -5.91
CA HIS A 76 4.00 -8.45 -5.23
C HIS A 76 5.13 -9.36 -5.72
N GLY A 77 4.78 -10.54 -6.26
CA GLY A 77 5.75 -11.45 -6.89
C GLY A 77 6.10 -11.08 -8.34
N ASP A 78 5.28 -10.25 -9.01
CA ASP A 78 5.55 -9.84 -10.39
C ASP A 78 6.35 -8.51 -10.43
N ARG A 79 7.59 -8.61 -10.92
CA ARG A 79 8.53 -7.50 -11.07
C ARG A 79 8.05 -6.42 -12.07
N ARG A 80 7.05 -6.72 -12.91
CA ARG A 80 6.41 -5.74 -13.81
C ARG A 80 5.36 -4.89 -13.11
N LEU A 81 4.99 -5.26 -11.88
CA LEU A 81 3.88 -4.71 -11.11
C LEU A 81 4.40 -4.09 -9.81
N LEU A 82 3.89 -4.50 -8.65
CA LEU A 82 4.36 -3.99 -7.36
C LEU A 82 5.74 -4.53 -7.00
N GLY A 83 6.20 -5.63 -7.61
CA GLY A 83 7.56 -6.14 -7.43
C GLY A 83 8.66 -5.19 -7.92
N ARG A 84 8.32 -4.13 -8.68
CA ARG A 84 9.26 -3.03 -9.00
C ARG A 84 9.47 -2.07 -7.82
N VAL A 85 8.45 -1.89 -6.98
CA VAL A 85 8.44 -0.96 -5.85
C VAL A 85 8.80 -1.65 -4.54
N SER A 86 8.33 -2.89 -4.35
CA SER A 86 8.71 -3.75 -3.23
C SER A 86 8.69 -5.20 -3.71
N PRO A 87 9.85 -5.79 -4.07
CA PRO A 87 9.95 -7.20 -4.47
C PRO A 87 9.81 -8.17 -3.29
N LEU A 88 9.36 -7.70 -2.13
CA LEU A 88 9.32 -8.48 -0.91
C LEU A 88 8.19 -9.51 -0.93
N PRO A 89 8.44 -10.74 -0.45
CA PRO A 89 7.38 -11.73 -0.31
C PRO A 89 6.36 -11.25 0.72
N ILE A 90 5.07 -11.37 0.35
CA ILE A 90 3.95 -11.09 1.24
C ILE A 90 3.36 -12.40 1.76
N TYR A 91 3.28 -12.51 3.08
CA TYR A 91 2.73 -13.66 3.77
C TYR A 91 1.39 -13.29 4.42
N PRO A 92 0.24 -13.73 3.87
CA PRO A 92 -1.05 -13.56 4.51
C PRO A 92 -1.15 -14.48 5.74
N ILE A 93 -1.23 -13.90 6.95
CA ILE A 93 -1.23 -14.67 8.22
C ILE A 93 -2.64 -14.96 8.78
N GLY A 94 -3.71 -14.64 8.03
CA GLY A 94 -5.09 -14.88 8.46
C GLY A 94 -5.52 -13.97 9.62
N ARG A 95 -6.79 -14.09 10.07
CA ARG A 95 -7.32 -13.23 11.15
C ARG A 95 -6.65 -13.57 12.49
N CYS A 96 -5.86 -12.65 13.03
CA CYS A 96 -5.60 -12.62 14.48
C CYS A 96 -6.85 -12.13 15.19
N SER A 97 -7.80 -13.03 15.50
CA SER A 97 -8.84 -12.73 16.49
C SER A 97 -8.29 -13.05 17.87
N ASP A 98 -8.37 -12.08 18.78
CA ASP A 98 -8.01 -12.26 20.17
C ASP A 98 -8.90 -13.36 20.76
N ARG A 99 -8.31 -14.45 21.27
CA ARG A 99 -9.05 -15.42 22.09
C ARG A 99 -9.14 -14.85 23.50
N SER A 100 -9.94 -13.80 23.66
CA SER A 100 -10.51 -13.48 24.97
C SER A 100 -11.48 -14.60 25.32
N ASN A 101 -10.96 -15.61 26.02
CA ASN A 101 -11.77 -16.64 26.66
C ASN A 101 -12.79 -15.96 27.56
N HIS A 102 -14.07 -16.16 27.28
CA HIS A 102 -15.12 -16.02 28.28
C HIS A 102 -14.85 -17.05 29.39
N ILE A 103 -14.51 -16.55 30.59
CA ILE A 103 -14.76 -17.21 31.88
C ILE A 103 -15.56 -16.23 32.71
#